data_AF-A0A447PHS5-F1
#
_entry.id   AF-A0A447PHS5-F1
#
_cell.length_a   1.000
_cell.length_b   1.000
_cell.length_c   1.000
_cell.angle_alpha   90.00
_cell.angle_beta   90.00
_cell.angle_gamma   90.00
#
_symmetry.space_group_name_H-M   'P 1'
#
loop_
_entity.id
_entity.type
_entity.pdbx_description
1 polymer ?
#
loop_
_entity_poly.entity_id
_entity_poly.type
_entity_poly.pdbx_seq_one_letter_code
_entity_poly.pdbx_strand_id
1 'polypeptide(L)'
;MARTRGRGRRELKSEINIVPLLDVLLVLLLIFMATAPIITQSVEVDLPEANQSQAVSSNDDPPVIIEVSGVGQYSVVVDKDRMDQLPSEQVIAEVKASSAG
;
A
#
# COMPACT_ATOMS: atom_id res chain seq x y z
N MET A 1 62.35 23.70 -54.59
CA MET A 1 61.72 24.19 -53.34
C MET A 1 60.28 23.69 -53.29
N ALA A 2 59.95 22.75 -52.40
CA ALA A 2 58.58 22.29 -52.18
C ALA A 2 58.24 22.45 -50.69
N ARG A 3 57.24 23.27 -50.38
CA ARG A 3 56.74 23.48 -49.01
C ARG A 3 55.53 22.58 -48.77
N THR A 4 55.72 21.51 -48.01
CA THR A 4 54.63 20.66 -47.51
C THR A 4 53.84 21.43 -46.46
N ARG A 5 52.57 21.71 -46.74
CA ARG A 5 51.66 22.35 -45.79
C ARG A 5 51.09 21.28 -44.85
N GLY A 6 51.43 21.38 -43.57
CA GLY A 6 50.86 20.54 -42.52
C GLY A 6 49.35 20.78 -42.40
N ARG A 7 48.56 19.73 -42.61
CA ARG A 7 47.11 19.72 -42.43
C ARG A 7 46.83 19.66 -40.93
N GLY A 8 46.53 20.82 -40.33
CA GLY A 8 46.09 20.91 -38.94
C GLY A 8 44.84 20.07 -38.72
N ARG A 9 44.99 18.97 -37.97
CA ARG A 9 43.90 18.11 -37.52
C ARG A 9 43.10 18.90 -36.49
N ARG A 10 41.94 19.42 -36.90
CA ARG A 10 40.99 20.09 -36.02
C ARG A 10 40.38 18.99 -35.13
N GLU A 11 40.82 18.90 -33.88
CA GLU A 11 40.21 18.00 -32.92
C GLU A 11 38.79 18.50 -32.62
N LEU A 12 37.80 17.72 -33.04
CA LEU A 12 36.40 17.94 -32.72
C LEU A 12 36.22 17.58 -31.25
N LYS A 13 36.19 18.59 -30.38
CA LYS A 13 35.78 18.40 -28.99
C LYS A 13 34.28 18.12 -28.96
N SER A 14 33.91 16.90 -28.64
CA SER A 14 32.53 16.46 -28.44
C SER A 14 32.30 16.33 -26.93
N GLU A 15 32.08 17.46 -26.27
CA GLU A 15 31.71 17.49 -24.85
C GLU A 15 30.19 17.26 -24.74
N ILE A 16 29.75 16.32 -23.91
CA ILE A 16 28.33 16.05 -23.68
C ILE A 16 27.78 17.14 -22.77
N ASN A 17 26.61 17.70 -23.10
CA ASN A 17 25.90 18.62 -22.21
C ASN A 17 25.26 17.85 -21.04
N ILE A 18 25.93 17.83 -19.89
CA ILE A 18 25.51 17.07 -18.70
C ILE A 18 24.32 17.74 -17.99
N VAL A 19 24.24 19.08 -18.00
CA VAL A 19 23.22 19.83 -17.26
C VAL A 19 21.78 19.48 -17.70
N PRO A 20 21.44 19.46 -19.00
CA PRO A 20 20.10 19.03 -19.43
C PRO A 20 19.81 17.54 -19.14
N LEU A 21 20.84 16.69 -19.14
CA LEU A 21 20.68 15.26 -18.86
C LEU A 21 20.33 15.02 -17.38
N LEU A 22 20.99 15.74 -16.47
CA LEU A 22 20.69 15.66 -15.04
C LEU A 22 19.27 16.13 -14.72
N ASP A 23 18.77 17.15 -15.43
CA ASP A 23 17.40 17.65 -15.25
C ASP A 23 16.35 16.58 -15.58
N VAL A 24 16.51 15.87 -16.70
CA VAL A 24 15.64 14.74 -17.07
C VAL A 24 15.69 13.63 -16.01
N LEU A 25 16.88 13.30 -15.50
CA LEU A 25 17.04 12.29 -14.45
C LEU A 25 16.39 12.71 -13.12
N LEU A 26 16.48 13.99 -12.75
CA LEU A 26 15.88 14.53 -11.53
C LEU A 26 14.35 14.51 -11.63
N VAL A 27 13.77 14.87 -12.78
CA VAL A 27 12.32 14.80 -13.02
C VAL A 27 11.80 13.37 -12.85
N LEU A 28 12.53 12.36 -13.34
CA LEU A 28 12.14 10.96 -13.14
C LEU A 28 12.16 10.55 -11.66
N LEU A 29 13.16 10.98 -10.89
CA LEU A 29 13.22 10.74 -9.44
C LEU A 29 12.09 11.43 -8.69
N LEU A 30 11.74 12.67 -9.08
CA LEU A 30 10.62 13.42 -8.52
C LEU A 30 9.30 12.67 -8.73
N ILE A 31 9.05 12.15 -9.93
CA ILE A 31 7.86 11.36 -10.24
C ILE A 31 7.81 10.09 -9.37
N PHE A 32 8.92 9.35 -9.26
CA PHE A 32 8.96 8.15 -8.43
C PHE A 32 8.67 8.44 -6.96
N MET A 33 9.30 9.45 -6.37
CA MET A 33 9.01 9.84 -4.98
C MET A 33 7.58 10.37 -4.80
N ALA A 34 7.01 11.06 -5.79
CA ALA A 34 5.67 11.61 -5.74
C ALA A 34 4.55 10.55 -5.81
N THR A 35 4.81 9.37 -6.37
CA THR A 35 3.82 8.27 -6.44
C THR A 35 3.64 7.47 -5.14
N ALA A 36 4.56 7.59 -4.19
CA ALA A 36 4.52 6.80 -2.94
C ALA A 36 3.34 7.08 -1.98
N PRO A 37 2.78 8.30 -1.83
CA PRO A 37 1.93 8.62 -0.70
C PRO A 37 0.42 8.53 -1.00
N ILE A 38 -0.07 7.47 -1.67
CA ILE A 38 -1.53 7.32 -1.89
C ILE A 38 -2.03 5.89 -1.61
N ILE A 39 -1.86 5.42 -0.37
CA ILE A 39 -2.75 4.36 0.15
C ILE A 39 -3.33 4.85 1.46
N THR A 40 -4.43 5.59 1.38
CA THR A 40 -5.24 5.99 2.54
C THR A 40 -6.42 5.03 2.64
N GLN A 41 -6.43 4.17 3.67
CA GLN A 41 -7.62 3.40 4.04
C GLN A 41 -8.49 4.28 4.95
N SER A 42 -9.61 4.78 4.44
CA SER A 42 -10.62 5.49 5.23
C SER A 42 -11.85 4.60 5.42
N VAL A 43 -12.33 4.48 6.66
CA VAL A 43 -13.64 3.90 6.99
C VAL A 43 -14.46 4.96 7.72
N GLU A 44 -15.66 5.22 7.21
CA GLU A 44 -16.63 6.09 7.88
C GLU A 44 -17.36 5.26 8.94
N VAL A 45 -17.40 5.76 10.18
CA VAL A 45 -18.06 5.09 11.31
C VAL A 45 -19.05 6.05 11.96
N ASP A 46 -20.29 5.60 12.08
CA ASP A 46 -21.31 6.29 12.86
C ASP A 46 -21.18 5.84 14.33
N LEU A 47 -20.90 6.78 15.23
CA LEU A 47 -20.86 6.50 16.67
C LEU A 47 -22.29 6.56 17.24
N PRO A 48 -22.79 5.50 17.89
CA PRO A 48 -24.09 5.55 18.57
C PRO A 48 -24.03 6.48 19.80
N GLU A 49 -25.17 7.10 20.16
CA GLU A 49 -25.28 7.83 21.41
C GLU A 49 -25.08 6.87 22.60
N ALA A 50 -24.17 7.22 23.51
CA ALA A 50 -23.73 6.37 24.61
C ALA A 50 -24.80 6.21 25.71
N ASN A 51 -25.88 5.51 25.40
CA ASN A 51 -26.87 5.08 26.37
C ASN A 51 -26.49 3.69 26.85
N GLN A 52 -25.57 3.65 27.82
CA GLN A 52 -25.16 2.45 28.55
C GLN A 52 -24.38 1.44 27.69
N SER A 53 -23.28 0.92 28.20
CA SER A 53 -22.62 -0.23 27.58
C SER A 53 -23.62 -1.39 27.57
N GLN A 54 -24.33 -1.59 26.47
CA GLN A 54 -24.89 -2.88 26.13
C GLN A 54 -23.67 -3.77 25.93
N ALA A 55 -23.15 -4.31 27.04
CA ALA A 55 -22.37 -5.54 26.99
C ALA A 55 -23.15 -6.46 26.07
N VAL A 56 -22.45 -7.05 25.08
CA VAL A 56 -22.96 -7.99 24.07
C VAL A 56 -24.26 -8.56 24.59
N SER A 57 -25.38 -8.04 24.06
CA SER A 57 -26.71 -8.39 24.55
C SER A 57 -26.75 -9.88 24.76
N SER A 58 -27.45 -10.34 25.79
CA SER A 58 -27.76 -11.75 26.05
C SER A 58 -28.59 -12.37 24.92
N ASN A 59 -28.11 -12.27 23.67
CA ASN A 59 -28.47 -13.16 22.59
C ASN A 59 -27.85 -14.51 22.94
N ASP A 60 -28.61 -15.57 22.70
CA ASP A 60 -28.17 -16.94 22.96
C ASP A 60 -27.05 -17.37 22.01
N ASP A 61 -26.72 -16.56 21.01
CA ASP A 61 -25.67 -16.82 20.03
C ASP A 61 -24.29 -16.34 20.50
N PRO A 62 -23.25 -17.17 20.34
CA PRO A 62 -21.90 -16.81 20.74
C PRO A 62 -21.38 -15.62 19.92
N PRO A 63 -20.68 -14.66 20.55
CA PRO A 63 -20.11 -13.53 19.82
C PRO A 63 -19.03 -14.00 18.84
N VAL A 64 -19.04 -13.43 17.63
CA VAL A 64 -17.98 -13.62 16.64
C VAL A 64 -16.87 -12.61 16.91
N ILE A 65 -15.67 -13.10 17.20
CA ILE A 65 -14.50 -12.28 17.48
C ILE A 65 -13.56 -12.33 16.29
N ILE A 66 -13.19 -11.17 15.76
CA ILE A 66 -12.22 -11.03 14.66
C ILE A 66 -10.91 -10.47 15.23
N GLU A 67 -9.86 -11.29 15.22
CA GLU A 67 -8.50 -10.87 15.59
C GLU A 67 -7.73 -10.40 14.34
N VAL A 68 -7.10 -9.24 14.44
CA VAL A 68 -6.25 -8.68 13.37
C VAL A 68 -4.81 -8.66 13.86
N SER A 69 -3.98 -9.59 13.36
CA SER A 69 -2.57 -9.74 13.81
C SER A 69 -1.56 -9.06 12.89
N GLY A 70 -1.96 -8.66 11.68
CA GLY A 70 -1.10 -8.04 10.68
C GLY A 70 -1.84 -7.79 9.37
N VAL A 71 -1.14 -7.29 8.35
CA VAL A 71 -1.73 -7.00 7.04
C VAL A 71 -2.27 -8.29 6.42
N GLY A 72 -3.58 -8.36 6.23
CA GLY A 72 -4.26 -9.53 5.65
C GLY A 72 -4.24 -10.78 6.53
N GLN A 73 -3.82 -10.68 7.80
CA GLN A 73 -3.83 -11.79 8.75
C GLN A 73 -4.99 -11.63 9.72
N TYR A 74 -6.01 -12.45 9.51
CA TYR A 74 -7.21 -12.48 10.31
C TYR A 74 -7.34 -13.85 10.98
N SER A 75 -7.77 -13.84 12.25
CA SER A 75 -8.24 -15.05 12.92
C SER A 75 -9.67 -14.83 13.38
N VAL A 76 -10.54 -15.80 13.17
CA VAL A 76 -11.95 -15.74 13.60
C VAL A 76 -12.12 -16.72 14.74
N VAL A 77 -12.73 -16.25 15.83
CA VAL A 77 -13.07 -17.07 16.99
C VAL A 77 -14.57 -17.02 17.19
N VAL A 78 -15.21 -18.20 17.12
CA VAL A 78 -16.64 -18.39 17.41
C VAL A 78 -16.75 -19.44 18.51
N ASP A 79 -17.19 -19.03 19.69
CA ASP A 79 -17.20 -19.85 20.91
C ASP A 79 -15.81 -20.47 21.22
N LYS A 80 -15.59 -21.75 20.86
CA LYS A 80 -14.34 -22.48 21.08
C LYS A 80 -13.60 -22.82 19.79
N ASP A 81 -14.23 -22.59 18.64
CA ASP A 81 -13.59 -22.84 17.36
C ASP A 81 -12.75 -21.63 16.96
N ARG A 82 -11.49 -21.89 16.61
CA ARG A 82 -10.51 -20.88 16.26
C ARG A 82 -9.97 -21.21 14.88
N MET A 83 -10.21 -20.29 13.95
CA MET A 83 -9.74 -20.39 12.59
C MET A 83 -8.63 -19.36 12.37
N ASP A 84 -7.40 -19.84 12.28
CA ASP A 84 -6.22 -18.99 12.11
C ASP A 84 -5.92 -18.72 10.62
N GLN A 85 -5.43 -17.51 10.33
CA GLN A 85 -4.92 -17.10 9.02
C GLN A 85 -5.94 -17.24 7.88
N LEU A 86 -7.18 -16.82 8.11
CA LEU A 86 -8.20 -16.81 7.08
C LEU A 86 -7.97 -15.67 6.07
N PRO A 87 -8.10 -15.91 4.75
CA PRO A 87 -8.17 -14.83 3.77
C PRO A 87 -9.45 -14.01 4.00
N SER A 88 -9.41 -12.73 3.63
CA SER A 88 -10.50 -11.77 3.87
C SER A 88 -11.87 -12.23 3.37
N GLU A 89 -11.91 -12.94 2.25
CA GLU A 89 -13.15 -13.49 1.69
C GLU A 89 -13.79 -14.55 2.59
N GLN A 90 -12.99 -15.40 3.21
CA GLN A 90 -13.48 -16.45 4.12
C GLN A 90 -13.94 -15.86 5.45
N VAL A 91 -13.25 -14.82 5.95
CA VAL A 91 -13.70 -14.08 7.15
C VAL A 91 -15.09 -13.50 6.94
N ILE A 92 -15.35 -12.88 5.78
CA ILE A 92 -16.65 -12.28 5.48
C ILE A 92 -17.74 -13.36 5.37
N ALA A 93 -17.41 -14.51 4.77
CA ALA A 93 -18.34 -15.64 4.68
C ALA A 93 -18.70 -16.19 6.06
N GLU A 94 -17.70 -16.37 6.94
CA GLU A 94 -17.88 -16.90 8.28
C GLU A 94 -18.69 -15.96 9.17
N VAL A 95 -18.36 -14.67 9.16
CA VAL A 95 -19.09 -13.65 9.92
C VAL A 95 -20.56 -13.58 9.47
N LYS A 96 -20.83 -13.68 8.16
CA LYS A 96 -22.21 -13.70 7.65
C LYS A 96 -22.97 -14.97 8.01
N ALA A 97 -22.29 -16.12 8.01
CA ALA A 97 -22.89 -17.38 8.40
C ALA A 97 -23.27 -17.37 9.89
N SER A 98 -22.40 -16.82 10.74
CA SER A 98 -22.64 -16.73 12.17
C SER A 98 -23.54 -15.55 12.58
N SER A 99 -23.76 -14.55 11.72
CA SER A 99 -24.70 -13.44 11.97
C SER A 99 -26.12 -13.66 11.43
N ALA A 100 -26.34 -14.77 10.71
CA ALA A 100 -27.62 -15.11 10.07
C ALA A 100 -28.40 -16.22 10.80
N GLY A 101 -27.84 -16.77 11.90
CA GLY A 101 -28.59 -17.50 12.92
C GLY A 101 -29.24 -16.52 13.88
#